data_AF-A0A5S9Q544-F1
#
_entry.id   AF-A0A5S9Q544-F1
#
_cell.length_a   1.000
_cell.length_b   1.000
_cell.length_c   1.000
_cell.angle_alpha   90.00
_cell.angle_beta   90.00
_cell.angle_gamma   90.00
#
_symmetry.space_group_name_H-M   'P 1'
#
loop_
_entity.id
_entity.type
_entity.pdbx_description
1 polymer ?
#
loop_
_entity_poly.entity_id
_entity_poly.type
_entity_poly.pdbx_seq_one_letter_code
_entity_poly.pdbx_strand_id
1 'polypeptide(L)' 'MAQQCSLCNDEVDELYLLVKQTTLDLIRADHPEWIEADGGCKKCMDYYNALDGEVEVLTLRTNL' A
#
# COMPACT_ATOMS: atom_id res chain seq x y z
N MET A 1 -6.75 13.45 -11.39
CA MET A 1 -5.78 14.54 -11.13
C MET A 1 -4.75 13.94 -10.21
N ALA A 2 -3.47 13.94 -10.56
CA ALA A 2 -2.46 13.31 -9.71
C ALA A 2 -2.32 14.10 -8.41
N GLN A 3 -2.33 13.41 -7.27
CA GLN A 3 -2.15 14.03 -5.96
C GLN A 3 -0.74 13.74 -5.47
N GLN A 4 -0.08 14.73 -4.85
CA GLN A 4 1.23 14.50 -4.24
C GLN A 4 1.08 13.91 -2.85
N CYS A 5 1.77 12.80 -2.60
CA CYS A 5 1.88 12.24 -1.27
C CYS A 5 2.68 13.18 -0.37
N SER A 6 2.11 13.66 0.74
CA SER A 6 2.80 14.58 1.67
C SER A 6 3.94 13.93 2.46
N LEU A 7 4.09 12.61 2.39
CA LEU A 7 5.12 11.86 3.11
C LEU A 7 6.36 11.56 2.26
N CYS A 8 6.20 11.26 0.96
CA CYS A 8 7.31 10.95 0.05
C CYS A 8 7.43 11.90 -1.15
N ASN A 9 6.47 12.81 -1.33
CA ASN A 9 6.41 13.80 -2.40
C ASN A 9 6.23 13.22 -3.82
N ASP A 10 5.93 11.93 -3.93
CA ASP A 10 5.63 11.25 -5.19
C ASP A 10 4.24 11.63 -5.73
N GLU A 11 4.12 11.68 -7.05
CA GLU A 11 2.84 11.75 -7.75
C GLU A 11 2.13 10.40 -7.60
N VAL A 12 1.00 10.39 -6.91
CA VAL A 12 0.19 9.20 -6.71
C VAL A 12 -1.20 9.40 -7.30
N ASP A 13 -1.68 8.38 -8.00
CA ASP A 13 -3.06 8.32 -8.45
C ASP A 13 -3.98 8.21 -7.20
N GLU A 14 -5.07 8.96 -7.20
CA GLU A 14 -6.10 8.91 -6.16
C GLU A 14 -6.67 7.49 -6.02
N LEU A 15 -6.82 6.77 -7.14
CA LEU A 15 -7.24 5.37 -7.13
C LEU A 15 -6.22 4.48 -6.44
N TYR A 16 -4.92 4.70 -6.68
CA TYR A 16 -3.86 3.95 -6.03
C TYR A 16 -3.88 4.14 -4.51
N LEU A 17 -4.05 5.38 -4.04
CA LEU A 17 -4.18 5.68 -2.62
C LEU A 17 -5.41 5.00 -2.00
N LEU A 18 -6.55 5.04 -2.69
CA LEU A 18 -7.79 4.41 -2.22
C LEU A 18 -7.65 2.90 -2.10
N VAL A 19 -7.07 2.25 -3.12
CA VAL A 19 -6.84 0.80 -3.12
C VAL A 19 -5.85 0.43 -2.02
N LYS A 20 -4.72 1.12 -1.92
CA LYS A 20 -3.72 0.90 -0.87
C LYS A 20 -4.33 0.99 0.52
N GLN A 21 -5.10 2.04 0.79
CA GLN A 21 -5.76 2.23 2.08
C GLN A 21 -6.78 1.12 2.36
N THR A 22 -7.63 0.80 1.37
CA THR A 22 -8.64 -0.26 1.49
C THR A 22 -7.99 -1.62 1.77
N THR A 23 -6.91 -1.96 1.06
CA THR A 23 -6.17 -3.21 1.27
C THR A 23 -5.55 -3.27 2.67
N LEU A 24 -4.95 -2.19 3.14
CA LEU A 24 -4.40 -2.12 4.49
C LEU A 24 -5.47 -2.28 5.58
N ASP A 25 -6.66 -1.72 5.38
CA ASP A 25 -7.77 -1.85 6.32
C ASP A 25 -8.33 -3.29 6.35
N LEU A 26 -8.36 -3.97 5.21
CA LEU A 26 -8.69 -5.39 5.15
C LEU A 26 -7.65 -6.26 5.89
N ILE A 27 -6.36 -6.00 5.68
CA ILE A 27 -5.28 -6.73 6.38
C ILE A 27 -5.39 -6.54 7.91
N ARG A 28 -5.67 -5.31 8.37
CA ARG A 28 -5.88 -5.02 9.80
C ARG A 28 -7.08 -5.74 10.38
N ALA A 29 -8.17 -5.84 9.63
CA ALA A 29 -9.39 -6.51 10.06
C ALA A 29 -9.19 -8.04 10.15
N ASP A 30 -8.39 -8.62 9.25
CA ASP A 30 -8.06 -10.05 9.25
C ASP A 30 -7.02 -10.43 10.33
N HIS A 31 -6.10 -9.50 10.63
CA HIS A 31 -5.01 -9.68 11.60
C HIS A 31 -5.02 -8.65 12.73
N PRO A 32 -6.06 -8.62 13.59
CA PRO A 32 -6.13 -7.67 14.70
C PRO A 32 -4.97 -7.85 15.71
N GLU A 33 -4.36 -9.04 15.79
CA GLU A 33 -3.22 -9.33 16.66
C GLU A 33 -1.90 -8.69 16.20
N TRP A 34 -1.88 -8.09 15.01
CA TRP A 34 -0.73 -7.34 14.50
C TRP A 34 -0.75 -5.86 14.88
N ILE A 35 -1.89 -5.38 15.38
CA ILE A 35 -2.06 -3.99 15.80
C ILE A 35 -1.36 -3.78 17.14
N GLU A 36 -0.43 -2.83 17.16
CA GLU A 36 0.35 -2.42 18.32
C GLU A 36 -0.48 -1.55 19.25
N ALA A 37 -0.03 -1.39 20.50
CA ALA A 37 -0.80 -0.69 21.54
C ALA A 37 -1.05 0.81 21.23
N ASP A 38 -0.24 1.40 20.35
CA ASP A 38 -0.38 2.78 19.86
C ASP A 38 -1.29 2.90 18.63
N GLY A 39 -1.87 1.78 18.16
CA GLY A 39 -2.67 1.71 16.94
C GLY A 39 -1.84 1.57 15.65
N GLY A 40 -0.52 1.50 15.75
CA GLY A 40 0.37 1.16 14.66
C GLY A 40 0.16 -0.28 14.20
N CYS A 41 0.55 -0.59 12.96
CA CYS A 41 0.61 -1.98 12.50
C CYS A 41 1.76 -2.15 11.51
N LYS A 42 2.98 -2.29 12.02
CA LYS A 42 4.15 -2.47 11.16
C LYS A 42 4.02 -3.74 10.30
N LYS A 43 3.52 -4.83 10.87
CA LYS A 43 3.32 -6.10 10.15
C LYS A 43 2.32 -5.97 9.00
N CYS A 44 1.28 -5.15 9.12
CA CYS A 44 0.34 -4.88 8.03
C CYS A 44 1.06 -4.22 6.84
N MET A 45 1.93 -3.25 7.11
CA MET A 45 2.71 -2.57 6.08
C MET A 45 3.73 -3.51 5.43
N ASP A 46 4.43 -4.32 6.24
CA ASP A 46 5.40 -5.30 5.74
C ASP A 46 4.70 -6.34 4.84
N TYR A 47 3.53 -6.84 5.25
CA TYR A 47 2.73 -7.77 4.46
C TYR A 47 2.22 -7.13 3.16
N TYR A 48 1.67 -5.92 3.22
CA TYR A 48 1.25 -5.17 2.03
C TYR A 48 2.41 -4.98 1.04
N ASN A 49 3.59 -4.59 1.51
CA ASN A 49 4.76 -4.40 0.66
C ASN A 49 5.25 -5.72 0.04
N ALA A 50 5.10 -6.84 0.74
CA ALA A 50 5.42 -8.16 0.19
C ALA A 50 4.45 -8.58 -0.94
N LEU A 51 3.17 -8.17 -0.87
CA LEU A 51 2.22 -8.38 -1.98
C LEU A 51 2.62 -7.56 -3.22
N ASP A 52 3.09 -6.33 -3.01
CA ASP A 52 3.51 -5.41 -4.09
C ASP A 52 4.85 -5.83 -4.72
N GLY A 53 5.72 -6.49 -3.95
CA GLY A 53 6.99 -7.06 -4.42
C GLY A 53 6.83 -8.15 -5.49
N GLU A 54 5.64 -8.74 -5.66
CA GLU A 54 5.34 -9.67 -6.77
C GLU A 54 4.84 -8.95 -8.04
N VAL A 55 4.63 -7.63 -7.98
CA VAL A 55 4.10 -6.78 -9.09
C VAL A 55 5.22 -6.09 -9.88
N GLU A 56 6.48 -6.48 -9.75
CA GLU A 56 7.56 -6.03 -10.67
C GLU A 56 7.41 -6.57 -12.11
N VAL A 57 6.43 -7.44 -12.39
CA VAL A 57 6.31 -8.11 -13.71
C VAL A 57 5.42 -7.35 -14.71
N LEU A 58 4.60 -6.39 -14.27
CA LEU A 58 3.60 -5.77 -15.16
C LEU A 58 3.95 -4.36 -15.69
N THR A 59 4.99 -3.71 -15.17
CA THR A 59 5.39 -2.35 -15.59
C THR A 59 6.59 -2.29 -16.55
N LEU A 60 7.23 -3.41 -16.86
CA LEU A 60 8.38 -3.48 -17.79
C LEU A 60 8.05 -3.90 -19.24
N ARG A 61 6.78 -3.87 -19.65
CA ARG A 61 6.39 -4.16 -21.05
C ARG A 61 5.45 -3.12 -21.66
N THR A 62 5.89 -1.87 -21.68
CA THR A 62 5.38 -0.89 -22.66
C THR A 62 6.50 0.04 -23.09
N ASN A 63 7.51 -0.55 -23.75
CA ASN A 63 8.22 0.16 -24.82
C ASN A 63 7.51 -0.19 -26.13
N LEU A 64 6.58 0.67 -26.55
CA LEU A 64 6.04 0.76 -27.90
C LEU A 64 5.73 2.22 -28.20
#